data_AF-A0A818QYA4-F1
#
_entry.id   AF-A0A818QYA4-F1
#
_cell.length_a   1.000
_cell.length_b   1.000
_cell.length_c   1.000
_cell.angle_alpha   90.00
_cell.angle_beta   90.00
_cell.angle_gamma   90.00
#
_symmetry.space_group_name_H-M   'P 1'
#
loop_
_entity.id
_entity.type
_entity.pdbx_description
1 polymer ?
#
loop_
_entity_poly.entity_id
_entity_poly.type
_entity_poly.pdbx_seq_one_letter_code
_entity_poly.pdbx_strand_id
1 'polypeptide(L)'
;NNGYYTLINQIDQWEKNSIIKIQQVAQNIRQDIVQYIKSQKENASETLKYFSQRLRKAREEDDYIENDLHLWSLKLENIKKDLTTMNSSIILREDLKDTLIANVYLSSIKQQILTNENFLRSVGDIYIEDNGQLAVHGDQKRSDAFLCGKNEYIRASIESQLSVYGWSSDDQTVGGGYSQSKNVFNQRDMKGETILQIEFVIDCDNRKISYFNERTRCTKEMNVDLDLCPFPWQLYFYLYDTGDRVRLLTSNRI
;
A
#
# COMPACT_ATOMS: atom_id res chain seq x y z
N ASN A 1 -14.73 -48.18 -36.34
CA ASN A 1 -14.85 -48.16 -34.87
C ASN A 1 -13.59 -47.81 -34.08
N ASN A 2 -12.38 -47.72 -34.67
CA ASN A 2 -11.19 -47.32 -33.90
C ASN A 2 -11.14 -45.83 -33.50
N GLY A 3 -11.66 -44.91 -34.33
CA GLY A 3 -11.59 -43.46 -34.05
C GLY A 3 -12.39 -43.00 -32.82
N TYR A 4 -13.52 -43.65 -32.53
CA TYR A 4 -14.38 -43.32 -31.39
C TYR A 4 -13.68 -43.64 -30.05
N TYR A 5 -13.03 -44.80 -29.96
CA TYR A 5 -12.26 -45.19 -28.77
C TYR A 5 -11.04 -44.29 -28.54
N THR A 6 -10.40 -43.81 -29.60
CA THR A 6 -9.27 -42.87 -29.49
C THR A 6 -9.72 -41.52 -28.93
N LEU A 7 -10.88 -41.01 -29.35
CA LEU A 7 -11.42 -39.74 -28.85
C LEU A 7 -11.84 -39.83 -27.37
N ILE A 8 -12.50 -40.92 -26.96
CA ILE A 8 -12.84 -41.13 -25.54
C ILE A 8 -11.58 -41.21 -24.69
N ASN A 9 -10.57 -41.97 -25.10
CA ASN A 9 -9.31 -42.02 -24.36
C ASN A 9 -8.63 -40.64 -24.24
N GLN A 10 -8.72 -39.79 -25.27
CA GLN A 10 -8.17 -38.42 -25.21
C GLN A 10 -8.94 -37.55 -24.21
N ILE A 11 -10.26 -37.69 -24.14
CA ILE A 11 -11.11 -36.99 -23.16
C ILE A 11 -10.78 -37.44 -21.74
N ASP A 12 -10.69 -38.76 -21.50
CA ASP A 12 -10.36 -39.30 -20.18
C ASP A 12 -8.97 -38.84 -19.70
N GLN A 13 -7.98 -38.80 -20.61
CA GLN A 13 -6.65 -38.27 -20.29
C GLN A 13 -6.69 -36.77 -20.02
N TRP A 14 -7.46 -36.00 -20.79
CA TRP A 14 -7.61 -34.57 -20.56
C TRP A 14 -8.28 -34.28 -19.20
N GLU A 15 -9.32 -35.01 -18.83
CA GLU A 15 -10.01 -34.89 -17.55
C GLU A 15 -9.06 -35.18 -16.39
N LYS A 16 -8.37 -36.33 -16.45
CA LYS A 16 -7.39 -36.73 -15.43
C LYS A 16 -6.29 -35.68 -15.25
N ASN A 17 -5.73 -35.18 -16.36
CA ASN A 17 -4.70 -34.15 -16.33
C ASN A 17 -5.21 -32.82 -15.73
N SER A 18 -6.46 -32.47 -16.01
CA SER A 18 -7.08 -31.24 -15.49
C SER A 18 -7.30 -31.33 -13.97
N ILE A 19 -7.80 -32.46 -13.48
CA ILE A 19 -7.95 -32.72 -12.03
C ILE A 19 -6.60 -32.62 -11.31
N ILE A 20 -5.55 -33.22 -11.87
CA ILE A 20 -4.20 -33.17 -11.29
C ILE A 20 -3.71 -31.72 -11.18
N LYS A 21 -3.90 -30.91 -12.22
CA LYS A 21 -3.49 -29.49 -12.21
C LYS A 21 -4.24 -28.69 -11.13
N ILE A 22 -5.55 -28.89 -11.02
CA ILE A 22 -6.36 -28.23 -9.97
C ILE A 22 -5.84 -28.60 -8.58
N GLN A 23 -5.55 -29.88 -8.35
CA GLN A 23 -5.03 -30.37 -7.08
C GLN A 23 -3.64 -29.79 -6.77
N GLN A 24 -2.76 -29.68 -7.76
CA GLN A 24 -1.44 -29.07 -7.61
C GLN A 24 -1.53 -27.59 -7.24
N VAL A 25 -2.36 -26.81 -7.94
CA VAL A 25 -2.59 -25.39 -7.64
C VAL A 25 -3.14 -25.24 -6.22
N ALA A 26 -4.16 -26.01 -5.85
CA ALA A 26 -4.71 -25.98 -4.50
C ALA A 26 -3.66 -26.34 -3.43
N GLN A 27 -2.78 -27.30 -3.72
CA GLN A 27 -1.73 -27.69 -2.78
C GLN A 27 -0.66 -26.62 -2.62
N ASN A 28 -0.26 -25.95 -3.70
CA ASN A 28 0.68 -24.84 -3.65
C ASN A 28 0.12 -23.69 -2.81
N ILE A 29 -1.14 -23.31 -3.03
CA ILE A 29 -1.79 -22.25 -2.25
C ILE A 29 -1.87 -22.60 -0.77
N ARG A 30 -2.17 -23.86 -0.42
CA ARG A 30 -2.13 -24.31 0.99
C ARG A 30 -0.74 -24.15 1.59
N GLN A 31 0.31 -24.47 0.84
CA GLN A 31 1.70 -24.30 1.29
C GLN A 31 2.03 -22.82 1.48
N ASP A 32 1.61 -21.95 0.57
CA ASP A 32 1.81 -20.51 0.66
C ASP A 32 1.13 -19.92 1.91
N ILE A 33 -0.10 -20.37 2.23
CA ILE A 33 -0.80 -19.98 3.47
C ILE A 33 -0.01 -20.40 4.70
N VAL A 34 0.48 -21.64 4.73
CA VAL A 34 1.25 -22.14 5.88
C VAL A 34 2.54 -21.34 6.07
N GLN A 35 3.26 -21.03 4.98
CA GLN A 35 4.48 -20.22 5.04
C GLN A 35 4.19 -18.78 5.48
N TYR A 36 3.12 -18.17 4.96
CA TYR A 36 2.67 -16.84 5.36
C TYR A 36 2.33 -16.78 6.86
N ILE A 37 1.53 -17.72 7.36
CA ILE A 37 1.19 -17.79 8.79
C ILE A 37 2.44 -17.95 9.64
N LYS A 38 3.39 -18.78 9.19
CA LYS A 38 4.65 -19.02 9.88
C LYS A 38 5.49 -17.73 9.97
N SER A 39 5.71 -17.04 8.85
CA SER A 39 6.52 -15.81 8.80
C SER A 39 5.90 -14.69 9.64
N GLN A 40 4.58 -14.56 9.61
CA GLN A 40 3.86 -13.57 10.40
C GLN A 40 3.98 -13.87 11.91
N LYS A 41 3.92 -15.15 12.31
CA LYS A 41 4.15 -15.56 13.71
C LYS A 41 5.57 -15.28 14.16
N GLU A 42 6.56 -15.53 13.31
CA GLU A 42 7.97 -15.23 13.58
C GLU A 42 8.19 -13.73 13.78
N ASN A 43 7.64 -12.89 12.89
CA ASN A 43 7.72 -11.43 13.02
C ASN A 43 7.06 -10.90 14.31
N ALA A 44 5.86 -11.39 14.65
CA ALA A 44 5.21 -11.00 15.89
C ALA A 44 6.02 -11.42 17.14
N SER A 45 6.65 -12.60 17.09
CA SER A 45 7.53 -13.10 18.14
C SER A 45 8.78 -12.21 18.30
N GLU A 46 9.42 -11.82 17.20
CA GLU A 46 10.57 -10.91 17.23
C GLU A 46 10.19 -9.53 17.76
N THR A 47 9.05 -8.99 17.32
CA THR A 47 8.52 -7.70 17.80
C THR A 47 8.26 -7.74 19.30
N LEU A 48 7.64 -8.81 19.80
CA LEU A 48 7.41 -9.01 21.24
C LEU A 48 8.72 -9.16 22.02
N LYS A 49 9.71 -9.87 21.47
CA LYS A 49 11.02 -10.05 22.09
C LYS A 49 11.76 -8.71 22.21
N TYR A 50 11.81 -7.94 21.13
CA TYR A 50 12.41 -6.61 21.12
C TYR A 50 11.70 -5.67 22.11
N PHE A 51 10.38 -5.67 22.12
CA PHE A 51 9.59 -4.86 23.06
C PHE A 51 9.85 -5.25 24.52
N SER A 52 9.90 -6.55 24.81
CA SER A 52 10.20 -7.08 26.15
C SER A 52 11.61 -6.69 26.62
N GLN A 53 12.60 -6.69 25.72
CA GLN A 53 13.95 -6.23 26.02
C GLN A 53 13.99 -4.75 26.37
N ARG A 54 13.25 -3.91 25.64
CA ARG A 54 13.15 -2.48 25.95
C ARG A 54 12.49 -2.21 27.31
N LEU A 55 11.41 -2.91 27.61
CA LEU A 55 10.75 -2.83 28.92
C LEU A 55 11.70 -3.19 30.06
N ARG A 56 12.47 -4.27 29.87
CA ARG A 56 13.45 -4.71 30.86
C ARG A 56 14.55 -3.67 31.07
N LYS A 57 15.10 -3.12 29.99
CA LYS A 57 16.15 -2.10 30.04
C LYS A 57 15.68 -0.83 30.75
N ALA A 58 14.51 -0.31 30.38
CA ALA A 58 13.95 0.89 31.03
C ALA A 58 13.66 0.67 32.52
N ARG A 59 13.27 -0.56 32.92
CA ARG A 59 13.14 -0.92 34.33
C ARG A 59 14.48 -0.99 35.07
N GLU A 60 15.54 -1.50 34.42
CA GLU A 60 16.88 -1.60 35.01
C GLU A 60 17.55 -0.22 35.15
N GLU A 61 17.22 0.73 34.27
CA GLU A 61 17.76 2.10 34.25
C GLU A 61 16.96 3.09 35.13
N ASP A 62 15.82 2.67 35.71
CA ASP A 62 14.88 3.49 36.49
C ASP A 62 14.43 4.78 35.75
N ASP A 63 14.50 4.74 34.42
CA ASP A 63 14.31 5.87 33.49
C ASP A 63 12.98 5.76 32.75
N TYR A 64 11.89 5.61 33.50
CA TYR A 64 10.55 5.60 32.91
C TYR A 64 9.62 6.58 33.60
N ILE A 65 8.94 7.39 32.78
CA ILE A 65 7.88 8.29 33.24
C ILE A 65 6.51 7.70 32.91
N GLU A 66 5.46 8.23 33.53
CA GLU A 66 4.08 7.76 33.35
C GLU A 66 3.64 7.75 31.87
N ASN A 67 4.19 8.66 31.06
CA ASN A 67 3.95 8.71 29.63
C ASN A 67 4.51 7.47 28.88
N ASP A 68 5.65 6.92 29.33
CA ASP A 68 6.23 5.71 28.73
C ASP A 68 5.36 4.48 29.00
N LEU A 69 4.82 4.36 30.21
CA LEU A 69 3.89 3.30 30.56
C LEU A 69 2.63 3.34 29.68
N HIS A 70 2.11 4.55 29.41
CA HIS A 70 0.98 4.73 28.51
C HIS A 70 1.31 4.33 27.07
N LEU A 71 2.46 4.77 26.54
CA LEU A 71 2.94 4.40 25.21
C LEU A 71 3.16 2.90 25.05
N TRP A 72 3.70 2.25 26.08
CA TRP A 72 3.91 0.81 26.11
C TRP A 72 2.60 0.04 26.15
N SER A 73 1.62 0.49 26.95
CA SER A 73 0.28 -0.08 26.99
C SER A 73 -0.39 -0.01 25.61
N LEU A 74 -0.34 1.15 24.95
CA LEU A 74 -0.86 1.31 23.59
C LEU A 74 -0.16 0.37 22.59
N LYS A 75 1.16 0.21 22.73
CA LYS A 75 1.93 -0.67 21.84
C LYS A 75 1.58 -2.15 22.05
N LEU A 76 1.34 -2.57 23.29
CA LEU A 76 0.86 -3.91 23.62
C LEU A 76 -0.53 -4.19 23.06
N GLU A 77 -1.47 -3.26 23.21
CA GLU A 77 -2.81 -3.40 22.65
C GLU A 77 -2.78 -3.45 21.11
N ASN A 78 -1.89 -2.70 20.46
CA ASN A 78 -1.71 -2.80 19.01
C ASN A 78 -1.16 -4.17 18.58
N ILE A 79 -0.11 -4.68 19.24
CA ILE A 79 0.45 -6.00 18.93
C ILE A 79 -0.61 -7.09 19.13
N LYS A 80 -1.40 -7.00 20.20
CA LYS A 80 -2.50 -7.90 20.49
C LYS A 80 -3.57 -7.83 19.40
N LYS A 81 -3.96 -6.62 18.97
CA LYS A 81 -4.91 -6.41 17.88
C LYS A 81 -4.39 -7.05 16.59
N ASP A 82 -3.14 -6.83 16.23
CA ASP A 82 -2.51 -7.40 15.04
C ASP A 82 -2.49 -8.93 15.06
N LEU A 83 -2.21 -9.53 16.22
CA LEU A 83 -2.27 -10.99 16.39
C LEU A 83 -3.70 -11.54 16.27
N THR A 84 -4.70 -10.81 16.76
CA THR A 84 -6.10 -11.24 16.68
C THR A 84 -6.73 -11.06 15.30
N THR A 85 -6.29 -10.07 14.52
CA THR A 85 -6.82 -9.77 13.17
C THR A 85 -6.08 -10.51 12.04
N MET A 86 -4.94 -11.12 12.36
CA MET A 86 -4.07 -11.91 11.48
C MET A 86 -4.81 -12.99 10.66
N ASN A 87 -5.86 -13.58 11.23
CA ASN A 87 -6.66 -14.64 10.59
C ASN A 87 -7.66 -14.11 9.55
N SER A 88 -7.95 -12.80 9.55
CA SER A 88 -8.99 -12.17 8.72
C SER A 88 -8.45 -11.43 7.49
N SER A 89 -7.13 -11.32 7.33
CA SER A 89 -6.48 -10.54 6.25
C SER A 89 -6.12 -11.33 5.00
N ILE A 90 -6.39 -12.64 4.96
CA ILE A 90 -6.13 -13.46 3.77
C ILE A 90 -7.42 -13.56 2.96
N ILE A 91 -7.39 -13.02 1.75
CA ILE A 91 -8.50 -13.12 0.79
C ILE A 91 -8.07 -14.04 -0.34
N LEU A 92 -8.85 -15.08 -0.57
CA LEU A 92 -8.70 -15.95 -1.74
C LEU A 92 -9.34 -15.22 -2.93
N ARG A 93 -8.57 -14.98 -4.00
CA ARG A 93 -9.09 -14.37 -5.23
C ARG A 93 -9.01 -15.36 -6.38
N GLU A 94 -10.06 -15.35 -7.20
CA GLU A 94 -10.18 -16.14 -8.41
C GLU A 94 -10.01 -15.21 -9.61
N ASP A 95 -9.04 -15.48 -10.48
CA ASP A 95 -8.91 -14.78 -11.77
C ASP A 95 -9.71 -15.54 -12.83
N LEU A 96 -10.84 -14.96 -13.24
CA LEU A 96 -11.76 -15.55 -14.23
C LEU A 96 -11.39 -15.23 -15.68
N LYS A 97 -10.19 -14.73 -15.97
CA LYS A 97 -9.76 -14.48 -17.36
C LYS A 97 -9.72 -15.79 -18.16
N ASP A 98 -10.72 -15.98 -19.02
CA ASP A 98 -10.84 -16.94 -20.15
C ASP A 98 -10.03 -18.25 -20.00
N THR A 99 -10.10 -18.87 -18.83
CA THR A 99 -9.40 -20.12 -18.52
C THR A 99 -10.41 -21.13 -17.99
N LEU A 100 -10.35 -22.36 -18.52
CA LEU A 100 -11.20 -23.48 -18.10
C LEU A 100 -10.98 -23.87 -16.63
N ILE A 101 -9.85 -23.45 -16.05
CA ILE A 101 -9.52 -23.56 -14.64
C ILE A 101 -9.06 -22.17 -14.21
N ALA A 102 -9.84 -21.51 -13.36
CA ALA A 102 -9.47 -20.21 -12.86
C ALA A 102 -8.16 -20.28 -12.05
N ASN A 103 -7.29 -19.30 -12.24
CA ASN A 103 -6.08 -19.19 -11.44
C ASN A 103 -6.45 -18.60 -10.09
N VAL A 104 -6.18 -19.36 -9.03
CA VAL A 104 -6.40 -18.91 -7.66
C VAL A 104 -5.05 -18.45 -7.11
N TYR A 105 -5.01 -17.24 -6.56
CA TYR A 105 -3.81 -16.68 -5.96
C TYR A 105 -4.09 -16.21 -4.54
N LEU A 106 -3.07 -16.30 -3.69
CA LEU A 106 -3.11 -15.73 -2.36
C LEU A 106 -2.79 -14.25 -2.45
N SER A 107 -3.64 -13.41 -1.87
CA SER A 107 -3.33 -11.99 -1.71
C SER A 107 -3.36 -11.67 -0.21
N SER A 108 -2.20 -11.31 0.35
CA SER A 108 -2.08 -10.74 1.70
C SER A 108 -2.39 -9.24 1.65
N ILE A 109 -3.43 -8.85 0.94
CA ILE A 109 -3.79 -7.45 0.87
C ILE A 109 -4.43 -7.13 2.24
N LYS A 110 -3.64 -6.58 3.16
CA LYS A 110 -4.19 -5.63 4.14
C LYS A 110 -4.70 -4.45 3.32
N GLN A 111 -5.84 -4.63 2.65
CA GLN A 111 -6.52 -3.55 1.95
C GLN A 111 -7.16 -2.74 3.06
N GLN A 112 -6.32 -2.01 3.81
CA GLN A 112 -6.79 -0.86 4.54
C GLN A 112 -7.18 0.11 3.45
N ILE A 113 -8.45 0.04 3.03
CA ILE A 113 -9.10 1.18 2.43
C ILE A 113 -8.97 2.25 3.51
N LEU A 114 -8.12 3.24 3.26
CA LEU A 114 -7.95 4.38 4.13
C LEU A 114 -9.21 5.23 3.99
N THR A 115 -10.32 4.75 4.55
CA THR A 115 -11.63 5.39 4.37
C THR A 115 -11.72 6.73 5.10
N ASN A 116 -10.77 7.00 5.99
CA ASN A 116 -10.76 8.16 6.91
C ASN A 116 -9.38 8.85 6.93
N GLU A 117 -8.69 8.91 5.80
CA GLU A 117 -7.49 9.75 5.70
C GLU A 117 -7.88 11.23 5.73
N ASN A 118 -7.17 12.01 6.53
CA ASN A 118 -7.33 13.47 6.61
C ASN A 118 -5.95 14.12 6.47
N PHE A 119 -5.92 15.36 6.02
CA PHE A 119 -4.71 16.18 6.12
C PHE A 119 -4.43 16.56 7.57
N LEU A 120 -3.16 16.49 7.97
CA LEU A 120 -2.73 16.80 9.34
C LEU A 120 -1.92 18.08 9.43
N ARG A 121 -0.98 18.27 8.51
CA ARG A 121 -0.06 19.42 8.51
C ARG A 121 0.00 20.02 7.13
N SER A 122 0.08 21.35 7.08
CA SER A 122 0.40 22.11 5.90
C SER A 122 1.58 23.04 6.18
N VAL A 123 2.33 23.37 5.13
CA VAL A 123 3.38 24.39 5.12
C VAL A 123 3.11 25.29 3.92
N GLY A 124 3.13 26.60 4.12
CA GLY A 124 2.74 27.59 3.09
C GLY A 124 1.30 28.08 3.26
N ASP A 125 0.81 28.83 2.27
CA ASP A 125 -0.55 29.39 2.27
C ASP A 125 -1.57 28.31 1.86
N ILE A 126 -1.89 27.38 2.77
CA ILE A 126 -2.89 26.33 2.55
C ILE A 126 -3.96 26.37 3.63
N TYR A 127 -5.22 26.38 3.18
CA TYR A 127 -6.40 26.20 4.02
C TYR A 127 -6.86 24.75 3.96
N ILE A 128 -7.12 24.15 5.12
CA ILE A 128 -7.70 22.82 5.22
C ILE A 128 -9.17 22.97 5.64
N GLU A 129 -10.06 22.44 4.81
CA GLU A 129 -11.51 22.51 4.95
C GLU A 129 -12.13 21.09 4.97
N ASP A 130 -13.45 21.03 5.05
CA ASP A 130 -14.23 19.78 4.95
C ASP A 130 -13.75 18.70 5.93
N ASN A 131 -13.63 19.08 7.21
CA ASN A 131 -13.16 18.21 8.30
C ASN A 131 -11.78 17.56 8.06
N GLY A 132 -10.91 18.21 7.29
CA GLY A 132 -9.57 17.70 6.98
C GLY A 132 -9.46 16.99 5.64
N GLN A 133 -10.52 16.94 4.84
CA GLN A 133 -10.54 16.21 3.57
C GLN A 133 -10.24 17.06 2.35
N LEU A 134 -10.40 18.39 2.44
CA LEU A 134 -10.11 19.32 1.35
C LEU A 134 -8.95 20.23 1.77
N ALA A 135 -7.94 20.35 0.92
CA ALA A 135 -6.92 21.37 1.03
C ALA A 135 -6.97 22.30 -0.18
N VAL A 136 -6.84 23.60 0.08
CA VAL A 136 -6.90 24.67 -0.92
C VAL A 136 -5.66 25.54 -0.75
N HIS A 137 -4.89 25.70 -1.82
CA HIS A 137 -3.79 26.67 -1.86
C HIS A 137 -4.37 28.08 -2.00
N GLY A 138 -3.92 28.98 -1.13
CA GLY A 138 -4.51 30.28 -0.87
C GLY A 138 -4.33 31.33 -1.95
N ASP A 139 -4.89 32.51 -1.69
CA ASP A 139 -5.02 33.61 -2.64
C ASP A 139 -3.73 34.43 -2.82
N GLN A 140 -2.68 34.16 -2.04
CA GLN A 140 -1.47 34.99 -2.01
C GLN A 140 -0.38 34.50 -2.96
N LYS A 141 -0.57 34.70 -4.26
CA LYS A 141 0.42 34.43 -5.33
C LYS A 141 0.89 32.96 -5.40
N ARG A 142 1.66 32.65 -6.44
CA ARG A 142 2.33 31.35 -6.58
C ARG A 142 3.37 31.19 -5.47
N SER A 143 3.30 30.09 -4.73
CA SER A 143 4.23 29.78 -3.67
C SER A 143 4.36 28.26 -3.49
N ASP A 144 5.50 27.83 -2.96
CA ASP A 144 5.74 26.43 -2.67
C ASP A 144 4.96 26.05 -1.42
N ALA A 145 3.90 25.25 -1.60
CA ALA A 145 3.05 24.83 -0.50
C ALA A 145 2.94 23.31 -0.42
N PHE A 146 2.97 22.79 0.80
CA PHE A 146 3.12 21.37 1.09
C PHE A 146 2.06 20.89 2.04
N LEU A 147 1.63 19.66 1.85
CA LEU A 147 0.55 19.05 2.61
C LEU A 147 0.87 17.60 2.92
N CYS A 148 0.65 17.20 4.17
CA CYS A 148 0.89 15.83 4.62
C CYS A 148 -0.39 15.17 5.13
N GLY A 149 -0.58 13.89 4.78
CA GLY A 149 -1.61 13.03 5.35
C GLY A 149 -1.41 12.83 6.86
N LYS A 150 -2.48 12.45 7.57
CA LYS A 150 -2.48 12.25 9.03
C LYS A 150 -1.85 10.93 9.43
N ASN A 151 -2.06 9.88 8.65
CA ASN A 151 -1.56 8.56 8.99
C ASN A 151 -0.12 8.36 8.50
N GLU A 152 0.70 7.76 9.36
CA GLU A 152 1.98 7.17 8.99
C GLU A 152 1.74 5.69 8.69
N TYR A 153 2.07 5.26 7.48
CA TYR A 153 1.65 3.93 7.04
C TYR A 153 2.52 2.81 7.60
N ILE A 154 3.71 3.09 8.19
CA ILE A 154 4.53 2.14 8.99
C ILE A 154 5.46 2.84 10.04
N ARG A 155 4.92 3.25 11.19
CA ARG A 155 5.56 3.71 12.46
C ARG A 155 7.11 3.76 12.60
N ALA A 156 7.71 4.95 12.49
CA ALA A 156 9.00 5.37 13.10
C ALA A 156 9.19 6.90 13.03
N SER A 157 9.94 7.48 13.96
CA SER A 157 10.01 8.93 14.20
C SER A 157 10.67 9.72 13.06
N ILE A 158 10.04 10.84 12.72
CA ILE A 158 10.48 11.85 11.76
C ILE A 158 11.73 12.55 12.30
N GLU A 159 12.90 12.33 11.69
CA GLU A 159 13.98 13.32 11.69
C GLU A 159 14.97 13.05 10.55
N SER A 160 15.07 14.04 9.65
CA SER A 160 16.11 14.29 8.64
C SER A 160 16.25 13.36 7.41
N GLN A 161 16.06 13.96 6.23
CA GLN A 161 16.21 13.43 4.85
C GLN A 161 15.07 12.51 4.36
N LEU A 162 13.94 13.12 4.00
CA LEU A 162 12.83 12.40 3.36
C LEU A 162 13.20 12.02 1.92
N SER A 163 13.39 10.73 1.67
CA SER A 163 13.37 10.20 0.31
C SER A 163 11.94 10.17 -0.20
N VAL A 164 11.66 10.95 -1.24
CA VAL A 164 10.32 11.06 -1.84
C VAL A 164 10.24 10.19 -3.09
N TYR A 165 9.18 9.39 -3.17
CA TYR A 165 8.80 8.64 -4.36
C TYR A 165 7.41 9.09 -4.81
N GLY A 166 7.26 9.46 -6.09
CA GLY A 166 5.97 9.91 -6.59
C GLY A 166 6.01 10.51 -7.99
N TRP A 167 4.91 11.15 -8.38
CA TRP A 167 4.72 11.77 -9.68
C TRP A 167 4.43 13.26 -9.55
N SER A 168 4.90 14.04 -10.52
CA SER A 168 4.47 15.42 -10.72
C SER A 168 3.46 15.53 -11.87
N SER A 169 2.92 16.73 -12.08
CA SER A 169 1.89 17.06 -13.08
C SER A 169 2.25 16.73 -14.54
N ASP A 170 3.51 16.45 -14.84
CA ASP A 170 4.00 16.05 -16.17
C ASP A 170 4.39 14.56 -16.24
N ASP A 171 3.86 13.73 -15.33
CA ASP A 171 4.25 12.34 -15.11
C ASP A 171 5.74 12.15 -14.77
N GLN A 172 6.44 13.22 -14.35
CA GLN A 172 7.84 13.09 -13.97
C GLN A 172 7.93 12.31 -12.68
N THR A 173 8.74 11.26 -12.70
CA THR A 173 8.99 10.42 -11.53
C THR A 173 10.03 11.10 -10.64
N VAL A 174 9.68 11.33 -9.38
CA VAL A 174 10.61 11.72 -8.32
C VAL A 174 10.95 10.44 -7.57
N GLY A 175 12.23 10.07 -7.46
CA GLY A 175 12.68 8.91 -6.71
C GLY A 175 14.09 9.10 -6.17
N GLY A 176 14.31 8.85 -4.88
CA GLY A 176 15.66 8.86 -4.27
C GLY A 176 16.37 10.22 -4.29
N GLY A 177 15.63 11.33 -4.27
CA GLY A 177 16.20 12.69 -4.19
C GLY A 177 16.62 13.31 -5.53
N TYR A 178 16.42 12.64 -6.66
CA TYR A 178 16.72 13.18 -8.00
C TYR A 178 15.52 12.99 -8.94
N SER A 179 15.12 14.08 -9.63
CA SER A 179 14.12 14.00 -10.71
C SER A 179 14.75 13.28 -11.90
N GLN A 180 14.27 12.06 -12.19
CA GLN A 180 14.62 11.39 -13.43
C GLN A 180 13.57 11.76 -14.48
N SER A 181 13.89 12.75 -15.30
CA SER A 181 13.20 12.98 -16.58
C SER A 181 13.52 11.81 -17.51
N LYS A 182 12.68 10.77 -17.49
CA LYS A 182 12.62 9.85 -18.62
C LYS A 182 11.82 10.55 -19.70
N ASN A 183 12.49 10.94 -20.79
CA ASN A 183 11.88 11.41 -22.04
C ASN A 183 11.02 10.30 -22.69
N VAL A 184 9.91 9.92 -22.05
CA VAL A 184 8.90 9.05 -22.66
C VAL A 184 7.91 9.98 -23.33
N PHE A 185 8.10 10.18 -24.63
CA PHE A 185 7.35 11.12 -25.46
C PHE A 185 5.86 10.82 -25.61
N ASN A 186 5.33 9.74 -25.03
CA ASN A 186 3.96 9.32 -25.29
C ASN A 186 3.18 9.18 -23.99
N GLN A 187 2.22 10.10 -23.85
CA GLN A 187 1.17 10.21 -22.83
C GLN A 187 1.63 10.74 -21.47
N ARG A 188 1.53 12.07 -21.34
CA ARG A 188 1.47 12.74 -20.04
C ARG A 188 0.05 12.63 -19.52
N ASP A 189 -0.18 11.64 -18.68
CA ASP A 189 -1.47 11.25 -18.14
C ASP A 189 -2.09 12.36 -17.26
N MET A 190 -1.23 13.17 -16.63
CA MET A 190 -1.61 14.31 -15.78
C MET A 190 -1.53 15.70 -16.46
N LYS A 191 -1.00 15.83 -17.68
CA LYS A 191 -0.72 17.16 -18.27
C LYS A 191 -1.96 17.90 -18.75
N GLY A 192 -2.07 19.17 -18.34
CA GLY A 192 -3.05 20.13 -18.89
C GLY A 192 -4.45 19.98 -18.32
N GLU A 193 -4.62 19.12 -17.33
CA GLU A 193 -5.89 18.88 -16.67
C GLU A 193 -6.05 19.82 -15.46
N THR A 194 -7.24 20.40 -15.32
CA THR A 194 -7.58 21.27 -14.19
C THR A 194 -8.23 20.51 -13.05
N ILE A 195 -8.74 19.29 -13.30
CA ILE A 195 -9.36 18.41 -12.32
C ILE A 195 -8.98 16.97 -12.64
N LEU A 196 -8.42 16.28 -11.65
CA LEU A 196 -7.98 14.88 -11.77
C LEU A 196 -8.55 14.06 -10.62
N GLN A 197 -9.03 12.86 -10.92
CA GLN A 197 -9.38 11.85 -9.92
C GLN A 197 -8.50 10.63 -10.10
N ILE A 198 -7.73 10.32 -9.06
CA ILE A 198 -6.79 9.20 -9.05
C ILE A 198 -7.08 8.25 -7.89
N GLU A 199 -6.98 6.96 -8.17
CA GLU A 199 -6.89 5.92 -7.15
C GLU A 199 -5.42 5.65 -6.91
N PHE A 200 -4.93 5.95 -5.70
CA PHE A 200 -3.54 5.74 -5.33
C PHE A 200 -3.40 4.48 -4.49
N VAL A 201 -2.44 3.63 -4.83
CA VAL A 201 -2.19 2.36 -4.15
C VAL A 201 -0.74 2.32 -3.68
N ILE A 202 -0.60 1.97 -2.40
CA ILE A 202 0.68 1.72 -1.75
C ILE A 202 0.77 0.22 -1.49
N ASP A 203 1.70 -0.45 -2.17
CA ASP A 203 1.92 -1.89 -2.05
C ASP A 203 3.28 -2.13 -1.39
N CYS A 204 3.24 -2.21 -0.07
CA CYS A 204 4.42 -2.41 0.77
C CYS A 204 5.07 -3.79 0.55
N ASP A 205 4.28 -4.81 0.20
CA ASP A 205 4.76 -6.19 0.01
C ASP A 205 5.60 -6.28 -1.28
N ASN A 206 5.12 -5.67 -2.36
CA ASN A 206 5.83 -5.63 -3.64
C ASN A 206 6.76 -4.41 -3.79
N ARG A 207 6.90 -3.60 -2.74
CA ARG A 207 7.73 -2.38 -2.72
C ARG A 207 7.41 -1.46 -3.91
N LYS A 208 6.13 -1.21 -4.15
CA LYS A 208 5.70 -0.36 -5.26
C LYS A 208 4.61 0.61 -4.83
N ILE A 209 4.57 1.74 -5.52
CA ILE A 209 3.43 2.65 -5.51
C ILE A 209 2.82 2.67 -6.91
N SER A 210 1.53 2.89 -6.99
CA SER A 210 0.83 3.07 -8.26
C SER A 210 -0.30 4.06 -8.15
N TYR A 211 -0.67 4.65 -9.28
CA TYR A 211 -1.92 5.37 -9.39
C TYR A 211 -2.69 4.93 -10.63
N PHE A 212 -4.01 4.93 -10.52
CA PHE A 212 -4.94 4.74 -11.63
C PHE A 212 -5.71 6.03 -11.86
N ASN A 213 -5.67 6.52 -13.09
CA ASN A 213 -6.39 7.71 -13.52
C ASN A 213 -7.75 7.30 -14.11
N GLU A 214 -8.83 7.65 -13.40
CA GLU A 214 -10.19 7.23 -13.77
C GLU A 214 -10.61 7.73 -15.16
N ARG A 215 -10.08 8.89 -15.57
CA ARG A 215 -10.44 9.54 -16.84
C ARG A 215 -9.75 8.90 -18.04
N THR A 216 -8.43 8.76 -17.97
CA THR A 216 -7.62 8.21 -19.07
C THR A 216 -7.61 6.69 -19.07
N ARG A 217 -8.05 6.06 -17.97
CA ARG A 217 -7.98 4.62 -17.74
C ARG A 217 -6.56 4.07 -17.75
N CYS A 218 -5.58 4.92 -17.46
CA CYS A 218 -4.18 4.54 -17.38
C CYS A 218 -3.80 4.21 -15.94
N THR A 219 -3.01 3.15 -15.77
CA THR A 219 -2.29 2.85 -14.53
C THR A 219 -0.81 3.18 -14.73
N LYS A 220 -0.21 3.89 -13.77
CA LYS A 220 1.24 4.04 -13.67
C LYS A 220 1.72 3.38 -12.39
N GLU A 221 2.88 2.75 -12.46
CA GLU A 221 3.51 2.08 -11.32
C GLU A 221 4.97 2.53 -11.19
N MET A 222 5.48 2.52 -9.97
CA MET A 222 6.86 2.82 -9.63
C MET A 222 7.33 1.90 -8.52
N ASN A 223 8.50 1.31 -8.70
CA ASN A 223 9.18 0.57 -7.65
C ASN A 223 9.83 1.54 -6.65
N VAL A 224 9.68 1.25 -5.37
CA VAL A 224 10.26 1.99 -4.26
C VAL A 224 11.43 1.21 -3.69
N ASP A 225 12.58 1.87 -3.59
CA ASP A 225 13.74 1.31 -2.93
C ASP A 225 13.61 1.56 -1.42
N LEU A 226 13.46 0.48 -0.63
CA LEU A 226 13.30 0.58 0.82
C LEU A 226 14.60 0.94 1.54
N ASP A 227 15.76 0.76 0.92
CA ASP A 227 17.02 1.18 1.50
C ASP A 227 17.16 2.71 1.43
N LEU A 228 16.52 3.34 0.43
CA LEU A 228 16.47 4.78 0.26
C LEU A 228 15.24 5.41 0.94
N CYS A 229 14.07 4.78 0.85
CA CYS A 229 12.82 5.23 1.45
C CYS A 229 12.30 4.18 2.45
N PRO A 230 12.98 4.03 3.60
CA PRO A 230 12.52 3.12 4.62
C PRO A 230 11.19 3.59 5.19
N PHE A 231 10.47 2.63 5.75
CA PHE A 231 9.23 2.88 6.46
C PHE A 231 9.45 3.73 7.74
N PRO A 232 8.49 4.61 8.15
CA PRO A 232 7.14 4.85 7.63
C PRO A 232 7.09 5.64 6.34
N TRP A 233 6.05 5.38 5.56
CA TRP A 233 5.64 6.28 4.48
C TRP A 233 4.52 7.21 4.94
N GLN A 234 4.44 8.38 4.31
CA GLN A 234 3.40 9.38 4.50
C GLN A 234 3.02 9.96 3.14
N LEU A 235 1.74 10.29 2.94
CA LEU A 235 1.30 10.97 1.72
C LEU A 235 1.76 12.42 1.76
N TYR A 236 2.33 12.88 0.65
CA TYR A 236 2.84 14.22 0.47
C TYR A 236 2.28 14.82 -0.81
N PHE A 237 1.70 16.01 -0.71
CA PHE A 237 1.18 16.76 -1.85
C PHE A 237 1.89 18.11 -1.95
N TYR A 238 2.21 18.49 -3.18
CA TYR A 238 2.78 19.78 -3.53
C TYR A 238 1.76 20.59 -4.32
N LEU A 239 1.39 21.75 -3.81
CA LEU A 239 0.46 22.70 -4.44
C LEU A 239 1.24 23.95 -4.77
N TYR A 240 1.03 24.50 -5.97
CA TYR A 240 1.88 25.60 -6.48
C TYR A 240 1.07 26.78 -7.01
N ASP A 241 0.02 26.51 -7.79
CA ASP A 241 -0.84 27.54 -8.33
C ASP A 241 -1.90 27.95 -7.30
N THR A 242 -2.16 29.26 -7.21
CA THR A 242 -3.22 29.82 -6.37
C THR A 242 -4.56 29.19 -6.73
N GLY A 243 -5.27 28.68 -5.72
CA GLY A 243 -6.54 27.99 -5.92
C GLY A 243 -6.41 26.51 -6.28
N ASP A 244 -5.21 25.94 -6.33
CA ASP A 244 -5.01 24.48 -6.40
C ASP A 244 -5.76 23.78 -5.27
N ARG A 245 -6.41 22.66 -5.57
CA ARG A 245 -7.19 21.90 -4.60
C ARG A 245 -6.87 20.43 -4.66
N VAL A 246 -6.74 19.81 -3.50
CA VAL A 246 -6.68 18.36 -3.37
C VAL A 246 -7.74 17.93 -2.37
N ARG A 247 -8.52 16.92 -2.77
CA ARG A 247 -9.54 16.31 -1.94
C ARG A 247 -9.26 14.82 -1.77
N LEU A 248 -9.24 14.34 -0.54
CA LEU A 248 -9.20 12.92 -0.24
C LEU A 248 -10.62 12.36 -0.37
N LEU A 249 -10.79 11.36 -1.23
CA LEU A 249 -12.07 10.71 -1.46
C LEU A 249 -12.10 9.37 -0.74
N THR A 250 -13.15 9.13 0.03
CA THR A 250 -13.43 7.81 0.60
C THR A 250 -13.88 6.87 -0.52
N SER A 251 -13.14 5.79 -0.76
CA SER A 251 -13.59 4.77 -1.73
C SER A 251 -14.74 3.97 -1.15
N ASN A 252 -15.88 3.98 -1.84
CA ASN A 252 -17.05 3.14 -1.55
C ASN A 252 -17.01 1.78 -2.29
N ARG A 253 -15.90 1.44 -2.96
CA ARG A 253 -15.75 0.15 -3.64
C ARG A 253 -15.51 -0.94 -2.59
N ILE A 254 -16.61 -1.57 -2.15
CA ILE A 254 -16.64 -2.84 -1.40
C ILE A 254 -16.44 -3.99 -2.38
#